data_AF-G3GX15-F1
#
_entry.id   AF-G3GX15-F1
#
_cell.length_a   1.000
_cell.length_b   1.000
_cell.length_c   1.000
_cell.angle_alpha   90.00
_cell.angle_beta   90.00
_cell.angle_gamma   90.00
#
_symmetry.space_group_name_H-M   'P 1'
#
loop_
_entity.id
_entity.type
_entity.pdbx_description
1 polymer ?
#
loop_
_entity_poly.entity_id
_entity_poly.type
_entity_poly.pdbx_seq_one_letter_code
_entity_poly.pdbx_strand_id
1 'polypeptide(L)'
;MEDSQSSLSAHVPALSSRIVQDLSESCFSYLKSALEVPRLYRRTNKEVPSAASSYVDSALKPFYQLQRGHGNKVKPAVMQHWLQEALSESTHKYFETVSDVLNSVKKMEESLKRLKQARRAPAANPVSSSSGMSDDDKIRLQLALDVEFLGEQIQKMGLQTSDIKSFPALTELVLAARDQATAEQP
;
A
#
# COMPACT_ATOMS: atom_id res chain seq x y z
N MET A 1 30.73 -34.26 -15.97
CA MET A 1 30.47 -33.31 -14.86
C MET A 1 30.03 -31.94 -15.40
N GLU A 2 30.62 -31.45 -16.49
CA GLU A 2 30.21 -30.18 -17.15
C GLU A 2 28.77 -30.21 -17.69
N ASP A 3 28.32 -31.33 -18.27
CA ASP A 3 26.93 -31.46 -18.74
C ASP A 3 25.90 -31.33 -17.61
N SER A 4 26.20 -31.90 -16.44
CA SER A 4 25.34 -31.83 -15.25
C SER A 4 25.28 -30.41 -14.67
N GLN A 5 26.41 -29.70 -14.64
CA GLN A 5 26.47 -28.30 -14.20
C GLN A 5 25.71 -27.38 -15.17
N SER A 6 25.84 -27.61 -16.47
CA SER A 6 25.16 -26.85 -17.51
C SER A 6 23.65 -27.07 -17.46
N SER A 7 23.23 -28.32 -17.29
CA SER A 7 21.82 -28.67 -17.13
C SER A 7 21.21 -28.02 -15.88
N LEU A 8 21.89 -28.05 -14.72
CA LEU A 8 21.37 -27.41 -13.50
C LEU A 8 21.32 -25.88 -13.63
N SER A 9 22.32 -25.27 -14.26
CA SER A 9 22.38 -23.81 -14.46
C SER A 9 21.23 -23.32 -15.34
N ALA A 10 20.78 -24.13 -16.31
CA ALA A 10 19.64 -23.79 -17.17
C ALA A 10 18.31 -23.65 -16.41
N HIS A 11 18.18 -24.23 -15.20
CA HIS A 11 16.96 -24.17 -14.40
C HIS A 11 16.93 -22.97 -13.44
N VAL A 12 18.07 -22.30 -13.22
CA VAL A 12 18.18 -21.15 -12.29
C VAL A 12 17.24 -19.99 -12.65
N PRO A 13 17.05 -19.60 -13.93
CA PRO A 13 16.10 -18.55 -14.29
C PRO A 13 14.65 -18.92 -13.95
N ALA A 14 14.25 -20.16 -14.21
CA ALA A 14 12.89 -20.63 -13.90
C ALA A 14 12.62 -20.65 -12.39
N LEU A 15 13.60 -21.11 -11.60
CA LEU A 15 13.50 -21.07 -10.13
C LEU A 15 13.44 -19.63 -9.60
N SER A 16 14.26 -18.73 -10.16
CA SER A 16 14.25 -17.31 -9.79
C SER A 16 12.90 -16.67 -10.07
N SER A 17 12.35 -16.90 -11.27
CA SER A 17 11.02 -16.42 -11.65
C SER A 17 9.94 -16.94 -10.71
N ARG A 18 10.00 -18.22 -10.34
CA ARG A 18 9.04 -18.80 -9.39
C ARG A 18 9.15 -18.18 -8.00
N ILE A 19 10.37 -17.97 -7.49
CA ILE A 19 10.58 -17.32 -6.18
C ILE A 19 10.00 -15.90 -6.18
N VAL A 20 10.27 -15.13 -7.24
CA VAL A 20 9.73 -13.77 -7.41
C VAL A 20 8.20 -13.80 -7.40
N GLN A 21 7.60 -14.69 -8.18
CA GLN A 21 6.15 -14.83 -8.26
C GLN A 21 5.53 -15.18 -6.90
N ASP A 22 6.03 -16.23 -6.24
CA ASP A 22 5.49 -16.68 -4.95
C ASP A 22 5.63 -15.57 -3.88
N LEU A 23 6.75 -14.83 -3.90
CA LEU A 23 7.01 -13.73 -2.98
C LEU A 23 6.08 -12.52 -3.24
N SER A 24 5.90 -12.16 -4.52
CA SER A 24 4.99 -11.12 -5.00
C SER A 24 3.54 -11.41 -4.61
N GLU A 25 3.08 -12.64 -4.87
CA GLU A 25 1.73 -13.09 -4.53
C GLU A 25 1.50 -13.11 -3.01
N SER A 26 2.47 -13.62 -2.24
CA SER A 26 2.40 -13.63 -0.79
C SER A 26 2.32 -12.22 -0.22
N CYS A 27 3.20 -11.31 -0.67
CA CYS A 27 3.18 -9.90 -0.29
C CYS A 27 1.82 -9.25 -0.57
N PHE A 28 1.35 -9.37 -1.81
CA PHE A 28 0.12 -8.74 -2.25
C PHE A 28 -1.11 -9.28 -1.52
N SER A 29 -1.12 -10.57 -1.13
CA SER A 29 -2.23 -11.16 -0.38
C SER A 29 -2.52 -10.41 0.93
N TYR A 30 -1.48 -9.88 1.59
CA TYR A 30 -1.63 -9.03 2.78
C TYR A 30 -1.97 -7.58 2.40
N LEU A 31 -1.29 -7.00 1.41
CA LEU A 31 -1.52 -5.61 0.95
C LEU A 31 -2.95 -5.39 0.45
N LYS A 32 -3.62 -6.43 -0.07
CA LYS A 32 -5.03 -6.41 -0.45
C LYS A 32 -5.96 -6.00 0.71
N SER A 33 -5.53 -6.12 1.96
CA SER A 33 -6.27 -5.66 3.14
C SER A 33 -6.56 -4.16 3.15
N ALA A 34 -5.89 -3.36 2.31
CA ALA A 34 -6.24 -1.95 2.11
C ALA A 34 -7.70 -1.75 1.66
N LEU A 35 -8.31 -2.75 1.00
CA LEU A 35 -9.74 -2.73 0.65
C LEU A 35 -10.66 -2.62 1.88
N GLU A 36 -10.19 -3.05 3.05
CA GLU A 36 -10.95 -3.03 4.30
C GLU A 36 -10.80 -1.72 5.08
N VAL A 37 -9.83 -0.88 4.73
CA VAL A 37 -9.58 0.41 5.42
C VAL A 37 -10.83 1.31 5.44
N PRO A 38 -11.60 1.45 4.34
CA PRO A 38 -12.83 2.23 4.38
C PRO A 38 -13.85 1.71 5.39
N ARG A 39 -13.97 0.39 5.53
CA ARG A 39 -14.91 -0.24 6.47
C ARG A 39 -14.48 -0.03 7.92
N LEU A 40 -13.18 0.10 8.15
CA LEU A 40 -12.60 0.28 9.49
C LEU A 40 -12.89 1.66 10.08
N TYR A 41 -13.02 2.69 9.25
CA TYR A 41 -13.23 4.07 9.70
C TYR A 41 -14.67 4.56 9.53
N ARG A 42 -15.38 4.12 8.48
CA ARG A 42 -16.75 4.59 8.22
C ARG A 42 -17.68 4.21 9.36
N ARG A 43 -18.21 5.22 10.06
CA ARG A 43 -19.23 5.10 11.10
C ARG A 43 -18.81 4.23 12.29
N THR A 44 -17.51 4.07 12.53
CA THR A 44 -16.99 3.23 13.62
C THR A 44 -16.54 4.03 14.85
N ASN A 45 -16.63 5.37 14.82
CA ASN A 45 -16.07 6.27 15.84
C ASN A 45 -14.59 6.01 16.17
N LYS A 46 -13.86 5.31 15.29
CA LYS A 46 -12.46 4.98 15.50
C LYS A 46 -11.61 6.26 15.55
N GLU A 47 -10.60 6.25 16.40
CA GLU A 47 -9.65 7.34 16.56
C GLU A 47 -8.89 7.64 15.25
N VAL A 48 -8.31 8.84 15.17
CA VAL A 48 -7.47 9.24 14.04
C VAL A 48 -6.24 8.33 13.98
N PRO A 49 -5.90 7.75 12.81
CA PRO A 49 -4.74 6.88 12.71
C PRO A 49 -3.44 7.64 12.98
N SER A 50 -2.56 7.02 13.77
CA SER A 50 -1.23 7.53 14.12
C SER A 50 -0.09 6.61 13.70
N ALA A 51 -0.42 5.42 13.19
CA ALA A 51 0.54 4.41 12.77
C ALA A 51 0.01 3.63 11.56
N ALA A 52 0.94 3.02 10.82
CA ALA A 52 0.63 2.12 9.72
C ALA A 52 -0.12 0.87 10.19
N SER A 53 -0.91 0.31 9.28
CA SER A 53 -1.68 -0.90 9.47
C SER A 53 -0.77 -2.13 9.58
N SER A 54 -1.12 -3.06 10.46
CA SER A 54 -0.36 -4.30 10.70
C SER A 54 -0.25 -5.22 9.48
N TYR A 55 -1.10 -5.04 8.46
CA TYR A 55 -1.01 -5.80 7.23
C TYR A 55 0.25 -5.44 6.43
N VAL A 56 0.76 -4.21 6.52
CA VAL A 56 1.97 -3.78 5.82
C VAL A 56 3.19 -4.50 6.38
N ASP A 57 3.30 -4.59 7.71
CA ASP A 57 4.33 -5.40 8.36
C ASP A 57 4.25 -6.87 7.95
N SER A 58 3.02 -7.41 7.92
CA SER A 58 2.80 -8.80 7.55
C SER A 58 3.12 -9.11 6.09
N ALA A 59 2.89 -8.16 5.18
CA ALA A 59 3.25 -8.25 3.77
C ALA A 59 4.76 -8.39 3.55
N LEU A 60 5.57 -7.81 4.44
CA LEU A 60 7.03 -7.76 4.30
C LEU A 60 7.76 -8.90 5.02
N LYS A 61 7.08 -9.63 5.91
CA LYS A 61 7.65 -10.81 6.59
C LYS A 61 8.29 -11.82 5.64
N PRO A 62 7.68 -12.20 4.50
CA PRO A 62 8.29 -13.14 3.55
C PRO A 62 9.67 -12.68 3.03
N PHE A 63 9.85 -11.37 2.78
CA PHE A 63 11.11 -10.81 2.29
C PHE A 63 12.20 -10.90 3.35
N TYR A 64 11.90 -10.52 4.59
CA TYR A 64 12.84 -10.64 5.70
C TYR A 64 13.19 -12.09 6.00
N GLN A 65 12.23 -13.01 5.90
CA GLN A 65 12.47 -14.44 6.07
C GLN A 65 13.41 -14.98 4.98
N LEU A 66 13.21 -14.58 3.73
CA LEU A 66 14.08 -14.97 2.62
C LEU A 66 15.51 -14.46 2.82
N GLN A 67 15.67 -13.18 3.17
CA GLN A 67 16.98 -12.58 3.44
C GLN A 67 17.70 -13.28 4.60
N ARG A 68 17.02 -13.52 5.72
CA ARG A 68 17.62 -14.17 6.91
C ARG A 68 17.92 -15.65 6.68
N GLY A 69 17.03 -16.38 6.01
CA GLY A 69 17.15 -17.82 5.81
C GLY A 69 18.15 -18.20 4.72
N HIS A 70 18.32 -17.36 3.70
CA HIS A 70 19.07 -17.69 2.48
C HIS A 70 20.12 -16.66 2.08
N GLY A 71 20.31 -15.56 2.83
CA GLY A 71 21.26 -14.50 2.50
C GLY A 71 22.71 -14.97 2.32
N ASN A 72 23.14 -16.00 3.05
CA ASN A 72 24.50 -16.57 2.92
C ASN A 72 24.63 -17.63 1.81
N LYS A 73 23.50 -18.06 1.23
CA LYS A 73 23.44 -19.15 0.23
C LYS A 73 23.25 -18.61 -1.19
N VAL A 74 22.76 -17.38 -1.31
CA VAL A 74 22.44 -16.73 -2.58
C VAL A 74 23.36 -15.53 -2.76
N LYS A 75 23.86 -15.31 -3.97
CA LYS A 75 24.68 -14.13 -4.27
C LYS A 75 23.89 -12.86 -3.94
N PRO A 76 24.49 -11.84 -3.29
CA PRO A 76 23.77 -10.62 -2.91
C PRO A 76 23.01 -9.96 -4.07
N ALA A 77 23.60 -9.92 -5.26
CA ALA A 77 22.95 -9.36 -6.45
C ALA A 77 21.68 -10.11 -6.87
N VAL A 78 21.68 -11.45 -6.75
CA VAL A 78 20.51 -12.28 -7.09
C VAL A 78 19.41 -12.08 -6.05
N MET A 79 19.76 -12.02 -4.77
CA MET A 79 18.82 -11.72 -3.69
C MET A 79 18.17 -10.35 -3.91
N GLN A 80 18.98 -9.31 -4.16
CA GLN A 80 18.47 -7.95 -4.42
C GLN A 80 17.52 -7.93 -5.62
N HIS A 81 17.87 -8.60 -6.71
CA HIS A 81 16.99 -8.72 -7.87
C HIS A 81 15.64 -9.37 -7.54
N TRP A 82 15.64 -10.48 -6.79
CA TRP A 82 14.39 -11.13 -6.40
C TRP A 82 13.49 -10.24 -5.55
N LEU A 83 14.08 -9.52 -4.58
CA LEU A 83 13.33 -8.62 -3.71
C LEU A 83 12.76 -7.44 -4.51
N GLN A 84 13.57 -6.83 -5.38
CA GLN A 84 13.17 -5.69 -6.19
C GLN A 84 12.03 -6.03 -7.17
N GLU A 85 12.15 -7.14 -7.89
CA GLU A 85 11.11 -7.58 -8.84
C GLU A 85 9.80 -7.93 -8.11
N ALA A 86 9.88 -8.71 -7.03
CA ALA A 86 8.70 -9.11 -6.27
C ALA A 86 8.00 -7.92 -5.58
N LEU A 87 8.77 -6.96 -5.05
CA LEU A 87 8.21 -5.72 -4.51
C LEU A 87 7.60 -4.86 -5.62
N SER A 88 8.23 -4.79 -6.78
CA SER A 88 7.70 -4.03 -7.93
C SER A 88 6.35 -4.55 -8.39
N GLU A 89 6.22 -5.87 -8.54
CA GLU A 89 4.94 -6.49 -8.92
C GLU A 89 3.84 -6.32 -7.87
N SER A 90 4.17 -6.60 -6.60
CA SER A 90 3.20 -6.51 -5.50
C SER A 90 2.79 -5.06 -5.21
N THR A 91 3.73 -4.12 -5.29
CA THR A 91 3.46 -2.67 -5.16
C THR A 91 2.64 -2.14 -6.32
N HIS A 92 2.83 -2.64 -7.53
CA HIS A 92 2.00 -2.25 -8.68
C HIS A 92 0.53 -2.65 -8.47
N LYS A 93 0.27 -3.89 -8.05
CA LYS A 93 -1.09 -4.35 -7.73
C LYS A 93 -1.69 -3.59 -6.53
N TYR A 94 -0.84 -3.27 -5.55
CA TYR A 94 -1.24 -2.46 -4.39
C TYR A 94 -1.59 -1.03 -4.80
N PHE A 95 -0.85 -0.43 -5.73
CA PHE A 95 -1.17 0.88 -6.30
C PHE A 95 -2.56 0.91 -6.95
N GLU A 96 -2.89 -0.10 -7.77
CA GLU A 96 -4.23 -0.23 -8.36
C GLU A 96 -5.30 -0.32 -7.27
N THR A 97 -5.05 -1.14 -6.25
CA THR A 97 -5.96 -1.32 -5.10
C THR A 97 -6.20 -0.01 -4.35
N VAL A 98 -5.14 0.72 -4.02
CA VAL A 98 -5.21 2.01 -3.30
C VAL A 98 -5.90 3.07 -4.16
N SER A 99 -5.60 3.11 -5.46
CA SER A 99 -6.27 4.00 -6.42
C SER A 99 -7.78 3.77 -6.45
N ASP A 100 -8.22 2.51 -6.53
CA ASP A 100 -9.64 2.15 -6.52
C ASP A 100 -10.32 2.55 -5.21
N VAL A 101 -9.67 2.32 -4.07
CA VAL A 101 -10.17 2.73 -2.75
C VAL A 101 -10.35 4.24 -2.68
N LEU A 102 -9.32 5.01 -3.06
CA LEU A 102 -9.35 6.48 -3.02
C LEU A 102 -10.39 7.06 -3.99
N ASN A 103 -10.52 6.48 -5.20
CA ASN A 103 -11.54 6.87 -6.16
C ASN A 103 -12.96 6.62 -5.62
N SER A 104 -13.17 5.50 -4.92
CA SER A 104 -14.45 5.18 -4.27
C SER A 104 -14.78 6.16 -3.14
N VAL A 105 -13.79 6.50 -2.31
CA VAL A 105 -13.91 7.52 -1.25
C VAL A 105 -14.31 8.87 -1.84
N LYS A 106 -13.58 9.34 -2.86
CA LYS A 106 -13.87 10.63 -3.53
C LYS A 106 -15.29 10.68 -4.12
N LYS A 107 -15.71 9.63 -4.83
CA LYS A 107 -17.07 9.56 -5.42
C LYS A 107 -18.16 9.63 -4.33
N MET A 108 -17.95 8.94 -3.22
CA MET A 108 -18.90 8.94 -2.09
C MET A 108 -19.00 10.31 -1.44
N GLU A 109 -17.86 10.95 -1.23
CA GLU A 109 -17.76 12.30 -0.68
C GLU A 109 -18.50 13.33 -1.58
N GLU A 110 -18.25 13.30 -2.89
CA GLU A 110 -18.92 14.18 -3.86
C GLU A 110 -20.44 13.96 -3.87
N SER A 111 -20.89 12.71 -3.80
CA SER A 111 -22.31 12.37 -3.69
C SER A 111 -22.94 12.97 -2.42
N LEU A 112 -22.25 12.86 -1.28
CA LEU A 112 -22.70 13.43 -0.02
C LEU A 112 -22.72 14.97 -0.04
N LYS A 113 -21.72 15.61 -0.66
CA LYS A 113 -21.68 17.07 -0.87
C LYS A 113 -22.89 17.52 -1.71
N ARG A 114 -23.20 16.84 -2.82
CA ARG A 114 -24.38 17.14 -3.65
C ARG A 114 -25.69 16.92 -2.90
N LEU A 115 -25.83 15.84 -2.14
CA LEU A 115 -27.02 15.58 -1.33
C LEU A 115 -27.24 16.66 -0.26
N LYS A 116 -26.17 17.08 0.43
CA LYS A 116 -26.22 18.18 1.40
C LYS A 116 -26.63 19.50 0.74
N GLN A 117 -26.13 19.81 -0.46
CA GLN A 117 -26.52 21.00 -1.22
C GLN A 117 -27.99 20.95 -1.66
N ALA A 118 -28.47 19.81 -2.17
CA ALA A 118 -29.85 19.63 -2.61
C ALA A 118 -30.88 19.71 -1.47
N ARG A 119 -30.47 19.39 -0.23
CA ARG A 119 -31.31 19.51 0.98
C ARG A 119 -31.35 20.91 1.61
N ARG A 120 -30.61 21.89 1.08
CA ARG A 120 -30.66 23.28 1.57
C ARG A 120 -31.96 23.98 1.12
N ALA A 121 -33.07 23.60 1.75
CA ALA A 121 -34.25 24.46 1.94
C ALA A 121 -34.01 25.35 3.17
N PRO A 122 -34.66 26.53 3.31
CA PRO A 122 -34.44 27.45 4.42
C PRO A 122 -35.11 26.92 5.69
N ALA A 123 -34.46 25.97 6.37
CA ALA A 123 -34.79 25.58 7.72
C ALA A 123 -33.51 25.60 8.54
N ALA A 124 -33.46 26.57 9.46
CA ALA A 124 -32.45 26.72 10.47
C ALA A 124 -32.29 25.42 11.27
N ASN A 125 -31.06 24.92 11.36
CA ASN A 125 -30.46 24.34 12.56
C ASN A 125 -28.98 24.03 12.26
N PRO A 126 -28.02 24.62 13.01
CA PRO A 126 -26.63 24.28 12.86
C PRO A 126 -26.43 22.90 13.52
N VAL A 127 -26.48 21.83 12.74
CA VAL A 127 -26.01 20.53 13.22
C VAL A 127 -24.51 20.71 13.45
N SER A 128 -24.13 20.61 14.73
CA SER A 128 -22.77 20.74 15.25
C SER A 128 -21.74 20.19 14.26
N SER A 129 -20.93 21.09 13.72
CA SER A 129 -19.67 20.76 13.08
C SER A 129 -18.82 20.02 14.12
N SER A 130 -18.78 18.69 14.03
CA SER A 130 -17.74 17.94 14.69
C SER A 130 -16.42 18.48 14.14
N SER A 131 -15.68 19.24 14.96
CA SER A 131 -14.40 19.88 14.62
C SER A 131 -13.26 18.85 14.49
N GLY A 132 -13.59 17.65 14.02
CA GLY A 132 -12.70 16.51 13.91
C GLY A 132 -12.65 16.03 12.47
N MET A 133 -11.52 15.42 12.14
CA MET A 133 -11.23 14.77 10.86
C MET A 133 -12.38 13.83 10.44
N SER A 134 -12.85 13.95 9.19
CA SER A 134 -13.93 13.11 8.68
C SER A 134 -13.48 11.66 8.51
N ASP A 135 -14.42 10.72 8.42
CA ASP A 135 -14.10 9.31 8.17
C ASP A 135 -13.29 9.13 6.86
N ASP A 136 -13.64 9.89 5.83
CA ASP A 136 -12.95 9.87 4.53
C ASP A 136 -11.53 10.43 4.63
N ASP A 137 -11.31 11.44 5.47
CA ASP A 137 -9.98 11.97 5.75
C ASP A 137 -9.14 10.94 6.50
N LYS A 138 -9.69 10.27 7.52
CA LYS A 138 -9.00 9.19 8.26
C LYS A 138 -8.58 8.05 7.33
N ILE A 139 -9.40 7.70 6.35
CA ILE A 139 -9.06 6.70 5.33
C ILE A 139 -7.84 7.14 4.52
N ARG A 140 -7.83 8.38 4.01
CA ARG A 140 -6.70 8.92 3.25
C ARG A 140 -5.41 8.97 4.08
N LEU A 141 -5.52 9.40 5.34
CA LEU A 141 -4.39 9.45 6.26
C LEU A 141 -3.85 8.05 6.56
N GLN A 142 -4.71 7.06 6.81
CA GLN A 142 -4.26 5.68 7.04
C GLN A 142 -3.47 5.15 5.85
N LEU A 143 -4.00 5.33 4.62
CA LEU A 143 -3.31 4.88 3.42
C LEU A 143 -1.97 5.58 3.21
N ALA A 144 -1.87 6.88 3.54
CA ALA A 144 -0.61 7.60 3.50
C ALA A 144 0.43 7.02 4.50
N LEU A 145 0.02 6.76 5.75
CA LEU A 145 0.87 6.13 6.76
C LEU A 145 1.30 4.72 6.35
N ASP A 146 0.39 3.94 5.74
CA ASP A 146 0.67 2.59 5.26
C ASP A 146 1.75 2.59 4.17
N VAL A 147 1.66 3.53 3.21
CA VAL A 147 2.63 3.66 2.10
C VAL A 147 3.97 4.23 2.56
N GLU A 148 3.95 5.21 3.46
CA GLU A 148 5.17 5.75 4.07
C GLU A 148 5.95 4.65 4.79
N PHE A 149 5.26 3.86 5.63
CA PHE A 149 5.88 2.74 6.31
C PHE A 149 6.37 1.66 5.35
N LEU A 150 5.62 1.34 4.28
CA LEU A 150 6.10 0.44 3.23
C LEU A 150 7.43 0.93 2.64
N GLY A 151 7.54 2.23 2.35
CA GLY A 151 8.76 2.86 1.84
C GLY A 151 9.94 2.75 2.78
N GLU A 152 9.75 3.06 4.07
CA GLU A 152 10.80 2.88 5.08
C GLU A 152 11.31 1.44 5.14
N GLN A 153 10.40 0.47 5.05
CA GLN A 153 10.77 -0.94 5.13
C GLN A 153 11.49 -1.42 3.87
N ILE A 154 11.13 -0.90 2.68
CA ILE A 154 11.89 -1.11 1.43
C ILE A 154 13.33 -0.62 1.60
N GLN A 155 13.52 0.59 2.16
CA GLN A 155 14.85 1.14 2.45
C GLN A 155 15.63 0.31 3.47
N LYS A 156 14.97 -0.16 4.55
CA LYS A 156 15.59 -1.04 5.57
C LYS A 156 16.03 -2.38 4.99
N MET A 157 15.41 -2.86 3.91
CA MET A 157 15.83 -4.06 3.18
C MET A 157 17.02 -3.81 2.23
N GLY A 158 17.50 -2.57 2.14
CA GLY A 158 18.65 -2.17 1.32
C GLY A 158 18.28 -1.81 -0.13
N LEU A 159 17.00 -1.59 -0.42
CA LEU A 159 16.50 -1.21 -1.74
C LEU A 159 16.20 0.29 -1.80
N GLN A 160 16.25 0.86 -3.00
CA GLN A 160 15.77 2.22 -3.24
C GLN A 160 14.30 2.19 -3.66
N THR A 161 13.49 3.06 -3.06
CA THR A 161 12.07 3.19 -3.42
C THR A 161 11.85 3.66 -4.85
N SER A 162 12.83 4.37 -5.45
CA SER A 162 12.82 4.75 -6.86
C SER A 162 12.88 3.57 -7.82
N ASP A 163 13.47 2.46 -7.38
CA ASP A 163 13.72 1.27 -8.20
C ASP A 163 12.53 0.30 -8.13
N ILE A 164 11.57 0.57 -7.25
CA ILE A 164 10.34 -0.20 -7.10
C ILE A 164 9.28 0.38 -8.02
N LYS A 165 8.85 -0.42 -9.00
CA LYS A 165 7.83 -0.02 -9.97
C LYS A 165 6.57 0.47 -9.24
N SER A 166 6.04 1.60 -9.72
CA SER A 166 4.83 2.25 -9.20
C SER A 166 4.90 2.79 -7.76
N PHE A 167 5.98 2.56 -7.01
CA PHE A 167 6.10 3.12 -5.66
C PHE A 167 6.11 4.67 -5.64
N PRO A 168 6.84 5.37 -6.55
CA PRO A 168 6.79 6.84 -6.60
C PRO A 168 5.37 7.36 -6.89
N ALA A 169 4.70 6.78 -7.89
CA ALA A 169 3.32 7.14 -8.25
C ALA A 169 2.32 6.84 -7.12
N LEU A 170 2.52 5.74 -6.38
CA LEU A 170 1.72 5.41 -5.20
C LEU A 170 1.90 6.44 -4.09
N THR A 171 3.14 6.87 -3.85
CA THR A 171 3.46 7.90 -2.85
C THR A 171 2.78 9.22 -3.22
N GLU A 172 2.92 9.67 -4.47
CA GLU A 172 2.25 10.88 -4.96
C GLU A 172 0.73 10.79 -4.83
N LEU A 173 0.14 9.64 -5.18
CA LEU A 173 -1.30 9.41 -5.10
C LEU A 173 -1.84 9.59 -3.68
N VAL A 174 -1.20 8.98 -2.68
CA VAL A 174 -1.67 9.05 -1.29
C VAL A 174 -1.40 10.41 -0.65
N LEU A 175 -0.29 11.08 -1.00
CA LEU A 175 0.00 12.43 -0.54
C LEU A 175 -1.01 13.42 -1.11
N ALA A 176 -1.29 13.37 -2.42
CA ALA A 176 -2.29 14.22 -3.05
C ALA A 176 -3.70 14.00 -2.46
N ALA A 177 -4.03 12.76 -2.09
CA ALA A 177 -5.30 12.45 -1.42
C ALA A 177 -5.35 13.00 0.01
N ARG A 178 -4.26 12.87 0.79
CA ARG A 178 -4.15 13.39 2.15
C ARG A 178 -4.21 14.92 2.18
N ASP A 179 -3.55 15.59 1.24
CA ASP A 179 -3.49 17.05 1.22
C ASP A 179 -4.85 17.67 0.83
N GLN A 180 -5.64 16.99 -0.01
CA GLN A 180 -7.05 17.36 -0.27
C GLN A 180 -7.89 17.38 1.01
N ALA A 181 -7.67 16.43 1.93
CA ALA A 181 -8.38 16.40 3.22
C ALA A 181 -8.01 17.60 4.12
N THR A 182 -6.78 18.10 4.02
CA THR A 182 -6.30 19.22 4.83
C THR A 182 -6.78 20.57 4.30
N ALA A 183 -6.84 20.73 2.97
CA ALA A 183 -7.29 21.96 2.32
C ALA A 183 -8.80 22.24 2.46
N GLU A 184 -9.60 21.22 2.78
CA GLU A 184 -11.05 21.34 2.94
C GLU A 184 -11.52 21.56 4.40
N GLN A 185 -10.58 21.63 5.36
CA GLN A 185 -10.88 22.03 6.74
C GLN A 185 -10.88 23.57 6.86
N PRO A 186 -11.98 24.20 7.30
CA PRO A 186 -12.11 25.65 7.38
C PRO A 186 -11.27 26.30 8.48
#